data_AF-X0VB44-F1
#
_entry.id   AF-X0VB44-F1
#
_cell.length_a   1.000
_cell.length_b   1.000
_cell.length_c   1.000
_cell.angle_alpha   90.00
_cell.angle_beta   90.00
_cell.angle_gamma   90.00
#
_symmetry.space_group_name_H-M   'P 1'
#
loop_
_entity.id
_entity.type
_entity.pdbx_description
1 polymer ?
#
loop_
_entity_poly.entity_id
_entity_poly.type
_entity_poly.pdbx_seq_one_letter_code
_entity_poly.pdbx_strand_id
1 'polypeptide(L)'
;HLGFGDIPVIGNVYVLSRPTARLMNQNGVPGCVVTDKLLEKIAAEAQAEDKGKAARLERAAKMVAMMRGMGFAGVHIGGHGLKYEQVETILDRSEELRPEWQQLVGEFSYPQPNGWYFFEKDPETGLNTDTPVGRSGRRPRSPLSYRGFRLLHRLMFEEKGILYRPMRSLARSIDGSFAEHAFTRLEQLGKLFTNDCMHCGDCAIFDVAFICPMSQCPKSQRNGPCGGSVNGWCEVYPEEKECLYVRAYRRLKHYGE
;
A
#
# COMPACT_ATOMS: atom_id res chain seq x y z
N HIS A 1 -5.12 -7.05 -17.09
CA HIS A 1 -4.00 -7.88 -16.59
C HIS A 1 -2.74 -7.03 -16.47
N LEU A 2 -2.17 -6.87 -15.28
CA LEU A 2 -1.02 -5.99 -14.99
C LEU A 2 0.34 -6.53 -15.52
N GLY A 3 0.35 -7.45 -16.50
CA GLY A 3 1.59 -7.98 -17.09
C GLY A 3 2.39 -8.95 -16.21
N PHE A 4 1.86 -9.38 -15.06
CA PHE A 4 2.54 -10.27 -14.09
C PHE A 4 1.98 -11.69 -14.06
N GLY A 5 1.31 -12.16 -15.12
CA GLY A 5 0.62 -13.45 -15.13
C GLY A 5 1.52 -14.67 -14.87
N ASP A 6 2.79 -14.57 -15.24
CA ASP A 6 3.76 -15.66 -15.15
C ASP A 6 4.69 -15.53 -13.92
N ILE A 7 4.49 -14.54 -13.06
CA ILE A 7 5.33 -14.35 -11.87
C ILE A 7 4.77 -15.20 -10.73
N PRO A 8 5.53 -16.19 -10.21
CA PRO A 8 5.07 -16.99 -9.08
C PRO A 8 4.89 -16.11 -7.84
N VAL A 9 3.69 -16.14 -7.26
CA VAL A 9 3.38 -15.43 -6.02
C VAL A 9 3.63 -16.36 -4.83
N ILE A 10 4.45 -15.90 -3.88
CA ILE A 10 4.78 -16.62 -2.64
C ILE A 10 4.07 -15.91 -1.48
N GLY A 11 3.35 -16.68 -0.67
CA GLY A 11 2.68 -16.18 0.52
C GLY A 11 3.65 -16.05 1.69
N ASN A 12 3.43 -15.11 2.60
CA ASN A 12 4.21 -14.99 3.83
C ASN A 12 3.31 -15.27 5.04
N VAL A 13 3.66 -16.31 5.80
CA VAL A 13 2.98 -16.67 7.05
C VAL A 13 3.92 -16.42 8.21
N TYR A 14 3.60 -15.42 9.02
CA TYR A 14 4.33 -15.15 10.26
C TYR A 14 3.64 -15.86 11.44
N VAL A 15 4.36 -16.73 12.13
CA VAL A 15 3.92 -17.43 13.36
C VAL A 15 3.81 -16.41 14.49
N LEU A 16 2.65 -15.77 14.54
CA LEU A 16 2.43 -14.56 15.32
C LEU A 16 2.32 -14.86 16.81
N SER A 17 3.31 -14.37 17.58
CA SER A 17 3.32 -14.40 19.04
C SER A 17 2.52 -13.25 19.64
N ARG A 18 2.04 -13.38 20.89
CA ARG A 18 1.33 -12.30 21.60
C ARG A 18 2.14 -11.00 21.72
N PRO A 19 3.43 -11.00 22.10
CA PRO A 19 4.23 -9.78 22.15
C PRO A 19 4.34 -9.08 20.79
N THR A 20 4.60 -9.86 19.72
CA THR A 20 4.66 -9.30 18.36
C THR A 20 3.30 -8.79 17.88
N ALA A 21 2.22 -9.52 18.18
CA ALA A 21 0.86 -9.10 17.86
C ALA A 21 0.51 -7.75 18.51
N ARG A 22 0.87 -7.58 19.78
CA ARG A 22 0.69 -6.32 20.51
C ARG A 22 1.48 -5.18 19.88
N LEU A 23 2.74 -5.43 19.51
CA LEU A 23 3.58 -4.43 18.84
C LEU A 23 2.98 -4.00 17.50
N MET A 24 2.53 -4.95 16.67
CA MET A 24 1.91 -4.66 15.37
C MET A 24 0.57 -3.93 15.52
N ASN A 25 -0.26 -4.31 16.49
CA ASN A 25 -1.53 -3.63 16.78
C ASN A 25 -1.33 -2.17 17.20
N GLN A 26 -0.25 -1.88 17.94
CA GLN A 26 0.14 -0.53 18.35
C GLN A 26 0.91 0.25 17.26
N ASN A 27 0.93 -0.26 16.02
CA ASN A 27 1.70 0.31 14.90
C ASN A 27 3.21 0.47 15.19
N GLY A 28 3.78 -0.43 16.01
CA GLY A 28 5.23 -0.47 16.24
C GLY A 28 6.01 -1.05 15.07
N VAL A 29 5.35 -1.66 14.09
CA VAL A 29 5.96 -2.20 12.86
C VAL A 29 5.23 -1.64 11.64
N PRO A 30 5.87 -0.76 10.86
CA PRO A 30 5.27 -0.17 9.67
C PRO A 30 4.76 -1.22 8.67
N GLY A 31 3.53 -1.05 8.19
CA GLY A 31 2.91 -1.93 7.21
C GLY A 31 2.42 -3.28 7.75
N CYS A 32 2.65 -3.58 9.04
CA CYS A 32 2.16 -4.80 9.68
C CYS A 32 0.95 -4.47 10.57
N VAL A 33 -0.21 -5.01 10.22
CA VAL A 33 -1.47 -4.66 10.87
C VAL A 33 -2.03 -5.87 11.63
N VAL A 34 -2.27 -5.69 12.93
CA VAL A 34 -3.05 -6.62 13.76
C VAL A 34 -4.23 -5.84 14.31
N THR A 35 -5.46 -6.24 13.96
CA THR A 35 -6.67 -5.58 14.47
C THR A 35 -6.94 -5.95 15.91
N ASP A 36 -7.74 -5.13 16.61
CA ASP A 36 -8.11 -5.38 18.00
C ASP A 36 -8.76 -6.76 18.17
N LYS A 37 -9.65 -7.11 17.24
CA LYS A 37 -10.30 -8.44 17.20
C LYS A 37 -9.30 -9.60 17.11
N LEU A 38 -8.24 -9.45 16.31
CA LEU A 38 -7.19 -10.48 16.21
C LEU A 38 -6.34 -10.52 17.49
N LEU A 39 -6.00 -9.37 18.05
CA LEU A 39 -5.24 -9.28 19.29
C LEU A 39 -6.00 -9.90 20.47
N GLU A 40 -7.30 -9.67 20.57
CA GLU A 40 -8.18 -10.28 21.58
C GLU A 40 -8.17 -11.81 21.48
N LYS A 41 -8.30 -12.36 20.26
CA LYS A 41 -8.20 -13.81 20.04
C LYS A 41 -6.85 -14.36 20.50
N ILE A 42 -5.76 -13.71 20.10
CA ILE A 42 -4.40 -14.12 20.51
C ILE A 42 -4.21 -13.99 22.02
N ALA A 43 -4.80 -12.99 22.65
CA ALA A 43 -4.74 -12.79 24.10
C ALA A 43 -5.52 -13.88 24.86
N ALA A 44 -6.64 -14.36 24.30
CA ALA A 44 -7.40 -15.49 24.84
C ALA A 44 -6.63 -16.80 24.69
N GLU A 45 -6.07 -17.08 23.51
CA GLU A 45 -5.21 -18.26 23.28
C GLU A 45 -4.01 -18.30 24.24
N ALA A 46 -3.45 -17.13 24.57
CA ALA A 46 -2.32 -17.04 25.48
C ALA A 46 -2.65 -17.34 26.96
N GLN A 47 -3.92 -17.56 27.32
CA GLN A 47 -4.32 -18.01 28.66
C GLN A 47 -4.14 -19.53 28.86
N ALA A 48 -3.92 -20.29 27.78
CA ALA A 48 -3.62 -21.72 27.88
C ALA A 48 -2.27 -21.96 28.61
N GLU A 49 -2.10 -23.15 29.17
CA GLU A 49 -0.89 -23.53 29.93
C GLU A 49 0.41 -23.35 29.10
N ASP A 50 0.34 -23.62 27.80
CA ASP A 50 1.45 -23.49 26.86
C ASP A 50 1.67 -22.06 26.33
N LYS A 51 0.93 -21.07 26.89
CA LYS A 51 0.92 -19.66 26.50
C LYS A 51 0.52 -19.44 25.04
N GLY A 52 -0.36 -20.29 24.50
CA GLY A 52 -0.91 -20.18 23.14
C GLY A 52 0.04 -20.71 22.07
N LYS A 53 1.02 -21.54 22.42
CA LYS A 53 2.02 -22.07 21.49
C LYS A 53 1.40 -23.00 20.45
N ALA A 54 0.55 -23.92 20.85
CA ALA A 54 -0.18 -24.81 19.95
C ALA A 54 -1.13 -24.01 19.06
N ALA A 55 -1.88 -23.08 19.64
CA ALA A 55 -2.85 -22.26 18.90
C ALA A 55 -2.21 -21.42 17.78
N ARG A 56 -1.03 -20.82 18.02
CA ARG A 56 -0.32 -20.07 16.96
C ARG A 56 0.27 -20.96 15.87
N LEU A 57 0.66 -22.20 16.18
CA LEU A 57 1.11 -23.17 15.17
C LEU A 57 -0.05 -23.66 14.32
N GLU A 58 -1.19 -24.00 14.95
CA GLU A 58 -2.42 -24.37 14.25
C GLU A 58 -2.90 -23.24 13.33
N ARG A 59 -2.89 -21.99 13.81
CA ARG A 59 -3.21 -20.83 12.98
C ARG A 59 -2.28 -20.70 11.78
N ALA A 60 -0.97 -20.88 11.98
CA ALA A 60 -0.01 -20.83 10.88
C ALA A 60 -0.24 -21.97 9.87
N ALA A 61 -0.52 -23.19 10.33
CA ALA A 61 -0.85 -24.33 9.48
C ALA A 61 -2.11 -24.08 8.63
N LYS A 62 -3.16 -23.54 9.24
CA LYS A 62 -4.39 -23.13 8.52
C LYS A 62 -4.09 -22.07 7.45
N MET A 63 -3.27 -21.06 7.75
CA MET A 63 -2.88 -20.04 6.77
C MET A 63 -2.06 -20.64 5.61
N VAL A 64 -1.14 -21.56 5.89
CA VAL A 64 -0.36 -22.28 4.87
C VAL A 64 -1.29 -23.12 3.98
N ALA A 65 -2.23 -23.85 4.57
CA ALA A 65 -3.23 -24.64 3.84
C ALA A 65 -4.07 -23.76 2.91
N MET A 66 -4.55 -22.61 3.40
CA MET A 66 -5.29 -21.63 2.61
C MET A 66 -4.45 -21.08 1.44
N MET A 67 -3.21 -20.65 1.67
CA MET A 67 -2.35 -20.12 0.61
C MET A 67 -2.10 -21.15 -0.49
N ARG A 68 -1.82 -22.41 -0.12
CA ARG A 68 -1.62 -23.48 -1.09
C ARG A 68 -2.91 -23.86 -1.81
N GLY A 69 -4.04 -23.85 -1.11
CA GLY A 69 -5.37 -24.07 -1.69
C GLY A 69 -5.75 -23.00 -2.71
N MET A 70 -5.36 -21.74 -2.49
CA MET A 70 -5.56 -20.62 -3.41
C MET A 70 -4.59 -20.63 -4.62
N GLY A 71 -3.62 -21.56 -4.67
CA GLY A 71 -2.69 -21.69 -5.80
C GLY A 71 -1.43 -20.84 -5.71
N PHE A 72 -1.04 -20.38 -4.51
CA PHE A 72 0.27 -19.74 -4.33
C PHE A 72 1.40 -20.72 -4.65
N ALA A 73 2.49 -20.24 -5.27
CA ALA A 73 3.63 -21.06 -5.69
C ALA A 73 4.47 -21.58 -4.52
N GLY A 74 4.33 -20.95 -3.35
CA GLY A 74 5.01 -21.35 -2.13
C GLY A 74 4.58 -20.51 -0.94
N VAL A 75 5.07 -20.87 0.24
CA VAL A 75 4.83 -20.13 1.48
C VAL A 75 6.15 -19.96 2.23
N HIS A 76 6.50 -18.71 2.54
CA HIS A 76 7.57 -18.37 3.45
C HIS A 76 7.02 -18.33 4.88
N ILE A 77 7.52 -19.24 5.74
CA ILE A 77 7.12 -19.33 7.14
C ILE A 77 8.18 -18.62 7.99
N GLY A 78 7.76 -17.55 8.67
CA GLY A 78 8.63 -16.76 9.54
C GLY A 78 8.13 -16.72 10.98
N GLY A 79 9.02 -16.50 11.95
CA GLY A 79 8.63 -16.35 13.35
C GLY A 79 9.85 -16.27 14.27
N HIS A 80 9.72 -15.48 15.34
CA HIS A 80 10.83 -15.34 16.30
C HIS A 80 11.03 -16.64 17.10
N GLY A 81 12.24 -17.21 17.03
CA GLY A 81 12.60 -18.43 17.76
C GLY A 81 11.87 -19.69 17.29
N LEU A 82 11.45 -19.74 16.02
CA LEU A 82 10.79 -20.91 15.44
C LEU A 82 11.80 -22.06 15.26
N LYS A 83 11.50 -23.21 15.86
CA LYS A 83 12.34 -24.41 15.75
C LYS A 83 11.93 -25.27 14.56
N TYR A 84 12.85 -26.12 14.10
CA TYR A 84 12.63 -27.05 12.99
C TYR A 84 11.38 -27.92 13.18
N GLU A 85 11.22 -28.52 14.35
CA GLU A 85 10.10 -29.45 14.63
C GLU A 85 8.75 -28.71 14.57
N GLN A 86 8.73 -27.41 14.90
CA GLN A 86 7.54 -26.59 14.80
C GLN A 86 7.18 -26.26 13.35
N VAL A 87 8.19 -26.12 12.48
CA VAL A 87 7.98 -25.94 11.04
C VAL A 87 7.42 -27.23 10.44
N GLU A 88 7.99 -28.39 10.78
CA GLU A 88 7.43 -29.69 10.36
C GLU A 88 5.97 -29.84 10.80
N THR A 89 5.67 -29.54 12.07
CA THR A 89 4.30 -29.57 12.60
C THR A 89 3.35 -28.68 11.78
N ILE A 90 3.80 -27.48 11.38
CA ILE A 90 2.99 -26.57 10.55
C ILE A 90 2.75 -27.18 9.17
N LEU A 91 3.78 -27.76 8.54
CA LEU A 91 3.70 -28.32 7.19
C LEU A 91 2.80 -29.55 7.15
N ASP A 92 3.01 -30.51 8.03
CA ASP A 92 2.21 -31.75 8.11
C ASP A 92 0.74 -31.40 8.37
N ARG A 93 0.49 -30.56 9.36
CA ARG A 93 -0.86 -30.09 9.69
C ARG A 93 -1.50 -29.32 8.54
N SER A 94 -0.72 -28.57 7.75
CA SER A 94 -1.25 -27.84 6.60
C SER A 94 -1.68 -28.77 5.47
N GLU A 95 -1.02 -29.92 5.28
CA GLU A 95 -1.42 -30.90 4.26
C GLU A 95 -2.72 -31.61 4.65
N GLU A 96 -2.89 -31.94 5.94
CA GLU A 96 -4.15 -32.49 6.46
C GLU A 96 -5.33 -31.53 6.23
N LEU A 97 -5.10 -30.24 6.46
CA LEU A 97 -6.12 -29.19 6.35
C LEU A 97 -6.39 -28.74 4.90
N ARG A 98 -5.49 -29.09 3.96
CA ARG A 98 -5.54 -28.60 2.59
C ARG A 98 -6.81 -28.96 1.82
N PRO A 99 -7.38 -30.18 1.90
CA PRO A 99 -8.59 -30.51 1.14
C PRO A 99 -9.81 -29.65 1.50
N GLU A 100 -9.84 -29.11 2.72
CA GLU A 100 -10.96 -28.35 3.28
C GLU A 100 -10.62 -26.87 3.50
N TRP A 101 -9.60 -26.36 2.81
CA TRP A 101 -9.05 -25.03 3.05
C TRP A 101 -10.09 -23.90 2.93
N GLN A 102 -11.11 -24.04 2.06
CA GLN A 102 -12.17 -23.05 1.89
C GLN A 102 -12.98 -22.85 3.18
N GLN A 103 -13.18 -23.91 3.97
CA GLN A 103 -13.92 -23.83 5.23
C GLN A 103 -13.16 -23.00 6.28
N LEU A 104 -11.83 -22.95 6.16
CA LEU A 104 -10.97 -22.21 7.08
C LEU A 104 -11.08 -20.69 6.87
N VAL A 105 -11.46 -20.22 5.68
CA VAL A 105 -11.48 -18.78 5.32
C VAL A 105 -12.28 -17.96 6.33
N GLY A 106 -13.43 -18.48 6.78
CA GLY A 106 -14.30 -17.82 7.75
C GLY A 106 -13.62 -17.54 9.10
N GLU A 107 -12.65 -18.35 9.50
CA GLU A 107 -11.89 -18.17 10.74
C GLU A 107 -10.90 -16.99 10.69
N PHE A 108 -10.59 -16.49 9.49
CA PHE A 108 -9.58 -15.45 9.24
C PHE A 108 -10.18 -14.09 8.90
N SER A 109 -11.36 -13.80 9.42
CA SER A 109 -12.05 -12.52 9.22
C SER A 109 -11.82 -11.54 10.39
N TYR A 110 -10.81 -10.68 10.23
CA TYR A 110 -10.42 -9.64 11.20
C TYR A 110 -10.39 -8.24 10.54
N PRO A 111 -11.52 -7.71 10.06
CA PRO A 111 -11.53 -6.42 9.37
C PRO A 111 -11.22 -5.26 10.31
N GLN A 112 -10.64 -4.19 9.75
CA GLN A 112 -10.44 -2.93 10.47
C GLN A 112 -11.78 -2.20 10.65
N PRO A 113 -12.08 -1.64 11.84
CA PRO A 113 -13.23 -0.77 12.02
C PRO A 113 -13.17 0.41 11.04
N ASN A 114 -14.25 0.62 10.27
CA ASN A 114 -14.31 1.63 9.19
C ASN A 114 -13.20 1.47 8.12
N GLY A 115 -12.64 0.27 7.98
CA GLY A 115 -11.66 -0.06 6.95
C GLY A 115 -12.25 0.06 5.55
N TRP A 116 -11.42 0.50 4.61
CA TRP A 116 -11.77 0.52 3.19
C TRP A 116 -11.01 -0.58 2.46
N TYR A 117 -11.76 -1.49 1.82
CA TYR A 117 -11.23 -2.60 1.03
C TYR A 117 -11.53 -2.34 -0.44
N PHE A 118 -10.53 -2.52 -1.31
CA PHE A 118 -10.66 -2.14 -2.71
C PHE A 118 -11.54 -3.10 -3.51
N PHE A 119 -11.57 -4.38 -3.17
CA PHE A 119 -12.38 -5.39 -3.84
C PHE A 119 -13.62 -5.73 -3.02
N GLU A 120 -14.71 -6.04 -3.69
CA GLU A 120 -15.95 -6.48 -3.05
C GLU A 120 -15.75 -7.86 -2.40
N LYS A 121 -16.35 -8.04 -1.22
CA LYS A 121 -16.31 -9.31 -0.52
C LYS A 121 -17.34 -10.26 -1.11
N ASP A 122 -16.91 -11.48 -1.43
CA ASP A 122 -17.77 -12.58 -1.81
C ASP A 122 -18.49 -13.13 -0.55
N PRO A 123 -19.83 -13.09 -0.49
CA PRO A 123 -20.58 -13.61 0.65
C PRO A 123 -20.56 -15.15 0.76
N GLU A 124 -20.34 -15.87 -0.34
CA GLU A 124 -20.34 -17.35 -0.35
C GLU A 124 -19.00 -17.90 0.14
N THR A 125 -17.89 -17.41 -0.43
CA THR A 125 -16.55 -17.91 -0.08
C THR A 125 -15.91 -17.16 1.07
N GLY A 126 -16.36 -15.94 1.36
CA GLY A 126 -15.74 -15.04 2.33
C GLY A 126 -14.45 -14.36 1.83
N LEU A 127 -13.98 -14.70 0.62
CA LEU A 127 -12.82 -14.09 -0.05
C LEU A 127 -13.22 -12.77 -0.75
N ASN A 128 -12.26 -12.15 -1.44
CA ASN A 128 -12.54 -11.01 -2.30
C ASN A 128 -12.86 -11.49 -3.71
N THR A 129 -13.80 -10.81 -4.36
CA THR A 129 -14.03 -10.89 -5.81
C THR A 129 -12.92 -10.15 -6.57
N ASP A 130 -12.95 -10.24 -7.90
CA ASP A 130 -12.12 -9.42 -8.79
C ASP A 130 -12.72 -8.03 -9.06
N THR A 131 -13.91 -7.74 -8.53
CA THR A 131 -14.67 -6.53 -8.78
C THR A 131 -14.29 -5.43 -7.78
N PRO A 132 -13.75 -4.29 -8.24
CA PRO A 132 -13.46 -3.18 -7.34
C PRO A 132 -14.74 -2.54 -6.79
N VAL A 133 -14.72 -2.17 -5.50
CA VAL A 133 -15.82 -1.45 -4.87
C VAL A 133 -16.11 -0.13 -5.58
N GLY A 134 -17.38 0.26 -5.63
CA GLY A 134 -17.81 1.54 -6.19
C GLY A 134 -17.08 2.74 -5.58
N ARG A 135 -16.30 3.46 -6.40
CA ARG A 135 -15.51 4.64 -5.98
C ARG A 135 -16.24 5.96 -6.11
N SER A 136 -17.49 5.94 -6.58
CA SER A 136 -18.33 7.11 -6.91
C SER A 136 -18.94 7.82 -5.70
N GLY A 137 -18.73 7.32 -4.48
CA GLY A 137 -19.24 7.90 -3.24
C GLY A 137 -18.64 9.27 -2.89
N ARG A 138 -18.46 9.55 -1.59
CA ARG A 138 -17.99 10.87 -1.11
C ARG A 138 -16.67 11.29 -1.78
N ARG A 139 -16.75 12.34 -2.60
CA ARG A 139 -15.60 12.99 -3.24
C ARG A 139 -14.99 14.00 -2.27
N PRO A 140 -13.77 13.78 -1.78
CA PRO A 140 -13.09 14.77 -0.94
C PRO A 140 -12.85 16.07 -1.72
N ARG A 141 -12.64 17.19 -1.02
CA ARG A 141 -12.34 18.47 -1.65
C ARG A 141 -10.97 18.41 -2.33
N SER A 142 -10.89 18.95 -3.54
CA SER A 142 -9.65 19.08 -4.29
C SER A 142 -9.09 20.50 -4.20
N PRO A 143 -7.80 20.68 -3.85
CA PRO A 143 -7.15 22.01 -3.85
C PRO A 143 -7.18 22.67 -5.24
N LEU A 144 -7.32 23.99 -5.29
CA LEU A 144 -7.29 24.76 -6.55
C LEU A 144 -5.95 24.59 -7.28
N SER A 145 -4.84 24.54 -6.54
CA SER A 145 -3.51 24.31 -7.10
C SER A 145 -3.43 23.00 -7.88
N TYR A 146 -3.96 21.91 -7.33
CA TYR A 146 -4.02 20.62 -8.03
C TYR A 146 -4.88 20.70 -9.30
N ARG A 147 -6.05 21.36 -9.24
CA ARG A 147 -6.91 21.55 -10.42
C ARG A 147 -6.19 22.31 -11.54
N GLY A 148 -5.47 23.37 -11.18
CA GLY A 148 -4.65 24.16 -12.11
C GLY A 148 -3.53 23.33 -12.72
N PHE A 149 -2.81 22.55 -11.91
CA PHE A 149 -1.76 21.65 -12.40
C PHE A 149 -2.28 20.60 -13.37
N ARG A 150 -3.43 19.96 -13.08
CA ARG A 150 -4.05 19.01 -14.00
C ARG A 150 -4.36 19.65 -15.35
N LEU A 151 -4.94 20.86 -15.32
CA LEU A 151 -5.28 21.60 -16.54
C LEU A 151 -4.01 21.95 -17.34
N LEU A 152 -3.00 22.50 -16.68
CA LEU A 152 -1.72 22.85 -17.31
C LEU A 152 -1.06 21.64 -17.95
N HIS A 153 -0.99 20.53 -17.21
CA HIS A 153 -0.41 19.27 -17.70
C HIS A 153 -1.15 18.76 -18.94
N ARG A 154 -2.48 18.71 -18.88
CA ARG A 154 -3.31 18.27 -20.00
C ARG A 154 -3.18 19.17 -21.24
N LEU A 155 -3.02 20.47 -21.06
CA LEU A 155 -2.91 21.42 -22.17
C LEU A 155 -1.53 21.41 -22.83
N MET A 156 -0.46 21.35 -22.02
CA MET A 156 0.92 21.59 -22.47
C MET A 156 1.79 20.33 -22.61
N PHE A 157 1.54 19.30 -21.81
CA PHE A 157 2.44 18.13 -21.71
C PHE A 157 1.85 16.84 -22.26
N GLU A 158 0.52 16.69 -22.29
CA GLU A 158 -0.13 15.57 -22.97
C GLU A 158 -0.16 15.76 -24.49
N GLU A 159 0.13 14.72 -25.27
CA GLU A 159 0.22 14.80 -26.74
C GLU A 159 -1.05 15.29 -27.42
N LYS A 160 -2.21 15.05 -26.80
CA LYS A 160 -3.53 15.49 -27.27
C LYS A 160 -3.87 16.93 -26.86
N GLY A 161 -3.00 17.59 -26.09
CA GLY A 161 -3.18 18.95 -25.61
C GLY A 161 -2.99 20.00 -26.72
N ILE A 162 -3.81 21.06 -26.69
CA ILE A 162 -3.78 22.12 -27.70
C ILE A 162 -2.46 22.92 -27.71
N LEU A 163 -1.74 22.97 -26.58
CA LEU A 163 -0.46 23.68 -26.45
C LEU A 163 0.74 22.73 -26.53
N TYR A 164 0.54 21.43 -26.75
CA TYR A 164 1.63 20.44 -26.81
C TYR A 164 2.64 20.75 -27.91
N ARG A 165 2.17 21.01 -29.14
CA ARG A 165 3.07 21.32 -30.28
C ARG A 165 3.82 22.65 -30.08
N PRO A 166 3.18 23.77 -29.70
CA PRO A 166 3.87 24.99 -29.32
C PRO A 166 4.92 24.76 -28.24
N MET A 167 4.58 24.05 -27.16
CA MET A 167 5.48 23.80 -26.04
C MET A 167 6.69 22.94 -26.46
N ARG A 168 6.46 21.91 -27.27
CA ARG A 168 7.53 21.07 -27.84
C ARG A 168 8.48 21.88 -28.73
N SER A 169 7.93 22.79 -29.55
CA SER A 169 8.75 23.68 -30.38
C SER A 169 9.59 24.61 -29.51
N LEU A 170 8.98 25.24 -28.50
CA LEU A 170 9.66 26.12 -27.57
C LEU A 170 10.79 25.39 -26.82
N ALA A 171 10.52 24.20 -26.28
CA ALA A 171 11.51 23.40 -25.59
C ALA A 171 12.71 23.08 -26.48
N ARG A 172 12.47 22.68 -27.74
CA ARG A 172 13.53 22.40 -28.72
C ARG A 172 14.35 23.64 -29.10
N SER A 173 13.73 24.81 -29.16
CA SER A 173 14.43 26.06 -29.47
C SER A 173 15.28 26.56 -28.31
N ILE A 174 14.92 26.21 -27.07
CA ILE A 174 15.66 26.60 -25.86
C ILE A 174 16.83 25.66 -25.60
N ASP A 175 16.67 24.36 -25.89
CA ASP A 175 17.68 23.32 -25.70
C ASP A 175 18.99 23.66 -26.43
N GLY A 176 20.11 23.75 -25.69
CA GLY A 176 21.42 24.13 -26.22
C GLY A 176 21.59 25.61 -26.59
N SER A 177 20.57 26.44 -26.37
CA SER A 177 20.61 27.88 -26.68
C SER A 177 21.18 28.70 -25.53
N PHE A 178 21.52 29.97 -25.79
CA PHE A 178 21.94 30.90 -24.75
C PHE A 178 20.87 31.14 -23.66
N ALA A 179 19.59 30.87 -23.97
CA ALA A 179 18.47 31.06 -23.06
C ALA A 179 18.23 29.85 -22.14
N GLU A 180 18.90 28.71 -22.37
CA GLU A 180 18.69 27.46 -21.64
C GLU A 180 18.85 27.63 -20.12
N HIS A 181 19.93 28.32 -19.71
CA HIS A 181 20.23 28.55 -18.30
C HIS A 181 19.16 29.43 -17.63
N ALA A 182 18.73 30.49 -18.30
CA ALA A 182 17.69 31.39 -17.79
C ALA A 182 16.36 30.65 -17.66
N PHE A 183 15.97 29.88 -18.68
CA PHE A 183 14.75 29.07 -18.66
C PHE A 183 14.78 28.03 -17.53
N THR A 184 15.90 27.31 -17.39
CA THR A 184 16.10 26.34 -16.33
C THR A 184 15.96 26.99 -14.95
N ARG A 185 16.54 28.18 -14.75
CA ARG A 185 16.40 28.92 -13.48
C ARG A 185 14.96 29.33 -13.19
N LEU A 186 14.22 29.79 -14.21
CA LEU A 186 12.81 30.14 -14.07
C LEU A 186 11.97 28.90 -13.73
N GLU A 187 12.22 27.78 -14.41
CA GLU A 187 11.58 26.50 -14.11
C GLU A 187 11.89 26.06 -12.68
N GLN A 188 13.15 26.17 -12.26
CA GLN A 188 13.58 25.78 -10.91
C GLN A 188 12.85 26.59 -9.84
N LEU A 189 12.83 27.92 -9.99
CA LEU A 189 12.10 28.82 -9.08
C LEU A 189 10.61 28.50 -9.08
N GLY A 190 9.99 28.34 -10.24
CA GLY A 190 8.58 27.98 -10.36
C GLY A 190 8.26 26.70 -9.58
N LYS A 191 9.00 25.62 -9.84
CA LYS A 191 8.82 24.32 -9.19
C LYS A 191 9.14 24.35 -7.69
N LEU A 192 10.08 25.19 -7.25
CA LEU A 192 10.34 25.41 -5.83
C LEU A 192 9.11 26.02 -5.15
N PHE A 193 8.57 27.12 -5.68
CA PHE A 193 7.41 27.79 -5.07
C PHE A 193 6.13 26.96 -5.11
N THR A 194 5.92 26.15 -6.15
CA THR A 194 4.64 25.45 -6.32
C THR A 194 4.63 24.03 -5.76
N ASN A 195 5.77 23.35 -5.69
CA ASN A 195 5.84 21.93 -5.33
C ASN A 195 6.93 21.61 -4.29
N ASP A 196 7.67 22.61 -3.81
CA ASP A 196 8.85 22.44 -2.97
C ASP A 196 9.89 21.53 -3.66
N CYS A 197 10.16 21.75 -4.95
CA CYS A 197 11.06 20.88 -5.71
C CYS A 197 12.50 20.90 -5.18
N MET A 198 13.14 19.72 -5.10
CA MET A 198 14.55 19.57 -4.70
C MET A 198 15.50 19.33 -5.87
N HIS A 199 15.04 19.47 -7.12
CA HIS A 199 15.85 19.30 -8.33
C HIS A 199 16.59 17.94 -8.43
N CYS A 200 15.94 16.85 -8.03
CA CYS A 200 16.52 15.50 -8.05
C CYS A 200 16.75 14.90 -9.47
N GLY A 201 16.41 15.64 -10.54
CA GLY A 201 16.60 15.20 -11.93
C GLY A 201 15.54 14.22 -12.48
N ASP A 202 14.71 13.63 -11.63
CA ASP A 202 13.70 12.64 -12.05
C ASP A 202 12.34 12.96 -11.45
N CYS A 203 11.48 13.58 -12.27
CA CYS A 203 10.22 14.17 -11.82
C CYS A 203 9.08 13.15 -11.82
N ALA A 204 8.53 12.84 -10.64
CA ALA A 204 7.40 11.92 -10.48
C ALA A 204 6.12 12.61 -9.97
N ILE A 205 6.03 13.94 -10.09
CA ILE A 205 4.89 14.67 -9.50
C ILE A 205 3.57 14.30 -10.18
N PHE A 206 3.58 14.00 -11.48
CA PHE A 206 2.37 13.66 -12.23
C PHE A 206 1.77 12.33 -11.75
N ASP A 207 2.61 11.35 -11.40
CA ASP A 207 2.19 10.06 -10.83
C ASP A 207 1.59 10.20 -9.44
N VAL A 208 2.05 11.20 -8.68
CA VAL A 208 1.65 11.40 -7.27
C VAL A 208 0.76 12.65 -7.12
N ALA A 209 -0.16 12.82 -8.06
CA ALA A 209 -1.20 13.86 -8.04
C ALA A 209 -0.65 15.29 -7.84
N PHE A 210 0.44 15.62 -8.53
CA PHE A 210 1.21 16.87 -8.47
C PHE A 210 1.75 17.21 -7.07
N ILE A 211 2.12 16.19 -6.29
CA ILE A 211 2.87 16.33 -5.03
C ILE A 211 4.28 15.79 -5.26
N CYS A 212 5.30 16.53 -4.82
CA CYS A 212 6.68 16.05 -4.92
C CYS A 212 6.97 15.00 -3.83
N PRO A 213 7.19 13.71 -4.18
CA PRO A 213 7.49 12.68 -3.18
C PRO A 213 8.84 12.91 -2.51
N MET A 214 9.79 13.56 -3.20
CA MET A 214 11.13 13.79 -2.68
C MET A 214 11.16 14.83 -1.56
N SER A 215 10.42 15.93 -1.68
CA SER A 215 10.41 16.98 -0.65
C SER A 215 9.33 16.77 0.41
N GLN A 216 8.17 16.27 0.00
CA GLN A 216 7.00 16.23 0.88
C GLN A 216 6.85 14.90 1.62
N CYS A 217 7.57 13.84 1.25
CA CYS A 217 7.69 12.62 2.06
C CYS A 217 8.97 12.68 2.90
N PRO A 218 8.91 12.52 4.24
CA PRO A 218 10.12 12.46 5.09
C PRO A 218 11.09 11.33 4.71
N LYS A 219 10.57 10.28 4.07
CA LYS A 219 11.35 9.13 3.60
C LYS A 219 11.74 9.23 2.11
N SER A 220 11.40 10.32 1.44
CA SER A 220 11.62 10.49 -0.01
C SER A 220 11.09 9.32 -0.87
N GLN A 221 10.01 8.66 -0.44
CA GLN A 221 9.55 7.42 -1.05
C GLN A 221 8.75 7.69 -2.33
N ARG A 222 9.26 7.23 -3.47
CA ARG A 222 8.62 7.37 -4.78
C ARG A 222 7.78 6.16 -5.20
N ASN A 223 8.11 4.97 -4.71
CA ASN A 223 7.53 3.70 -5.18
C ASN A 223 6.21 3.32 -4.48
N GLY A 224 5.43 4.30 -4.01
CA GLY A 224 4.18 4.06 -3.28
C GLY A 224 4.30 4.19 -1.74
N PRO A 225 3.18 4.02 -1.02
CA PRO A 225 3.14 4.16 0.42
C PRO A 225 4.04 3.14 1.13
N CYS A 226 4.81 3.59 2.13
CA CYS A 226 5.71 2.72 2.90
C CYS A 226 5.00 1.77 3.89
N GLY A 227 3.66 1.73 3.91
CA GLY A 227 2.87 0.97 4.89
C GLY A 227 2.80 1.60 6.29
N GLY A 228 3.63 2.59 6.58
CA GLY A 228 3.73 3.24 7.89
C GLY A 228 2.63 4.25 8.25
N SER A 229 1.79 4.65 7.30
CA SER A 229 0.79 5.69 7.57
C SER A 229 -0.35 5.15 8.43
N VAL A 230 -0.68 5.87 9.52
CA VAL A 230 -1.78 5.52 10.43
C VAL A 230 -2.82 6.61 10.43
N ASN A 231 -4.09 6.25 10.24
CA ASN A 231 -5.21 7.18 10.29
C ASN A 231 -5.05 8.41 9.38
N GLY A 232 -4.32 8.26 8.27
CA GLY A 232 -4.03 9.35 7.34
C GLY A 232 -2.72 10.12 7.60
N TRP A 233 -2.09 9.92 8.75
CA TRP A 233 -0.88 10.61 9.19
C TRP A 233 0.40 9.85 8.80
N CYS A 234 1.50 10.58 8.69
CA CYS A 234 2.82 9.99 8.51
C CYS A 234 3.35 9.45 9.84
N GLU A 235 3.93 8.25 9.86
CA GLU A 235 4.56 7.69 11.09
C GLU A 235 5.72 8.54 11.64
N VAL A 236 6.42 9.28 10.78
CA VAL A 236 7.57 10.10 11.21
C VAL A 236 7.10 11.35 11.96
N TYR A 237 5.92 11.85 11.60
CA TYR A 237 5.32 13.05 12.19
C TYR A 237 3.81 12.80 12.46
N PRO A 238 3.49 11.97 13.46
CA PRO A 238 2.11 11.63 13.79
C PRO A 238 1.31 12.90 14.12
N GLU A 239 0.07 12.99 13.65
CA GLU A 239 -0.85 14.12 13.91
C GLU A 239 -0.38 15.53 13.44
N GLU A 240 0.85 15.65 12.93
CA GLU A 240 1.42 16.90 12.42
C GLU A 240 1.45 16.94 10.89
N LYS A 241 1.79 15.81 10.25
CA LYS A 241 1.95 15.74 8.78
C LYS A 241 1.12 14.61 8.18
N GLU A 242 0.15 14.98 7.34
CA GLU A 242 -0.60 13.98 6.57
C GLU A 242 0.32 13.22 5.61
N CYS A 243 0.09 11.91 5.51
CA CYS A 243 0.80 11.06 4.58
C CYS A 243 0.60 11.56 3.14
N LEU A 244 1.71 11.72 2.42
CA LEU A 244 1.72 12.19 1.03
C LEU A 244 0.82 11.35 0.12
N TYR A 245 0.85 10.03 0.26
CA TYR A 245 0.01 9.13 -0.54
C TYR A 245 -1.48 9.21 -0.16
N VAL A 246 -1.81 9.56 1.08
CA VAL A 246 -3.20 9.82 1.50
C VAL A 246 -3.69 11.12 0.87
N ARG A 247 -2.86 12.16 0.83
CA ARG A 247 -3.14 13.42 0.12
C ARG A 247 -3.33 13.18 -1.38
N ALA A 248 -2.46 12.39 -2.00
CA ALA A 248 -2.56 12.02 -3.41
C ALA A 248 -3.85 11.22 -3.69
N TYR A 249 -4.15 10.21 -2.87
CA TYR A 249 -5.40 9.45 -2.96
C TYR A 249 -6.63 10.35 -2.91
N ARG A 250 -6.70 11.31 -1.97
CA ARG A 250 -7.84 12.24 -1.89
C ARG A 250 -7.95 13.10 -3.14
N ARG A 251 -6.83 13.59 -3.68
CA ARG A 251 -6.80 14.34 -4.95
C ARG A 251 -7.36 13.52 -6.11
N LEU A 252 -6.91 12.29 -6.28
CA LEU A 252 -7.36 11.39 -7.35
C LEU A 252 -8.83 10.97 -7.19
N LYS A 253 -9.22 10.58 -5.97
CA LYS A 253 -10.61 10.20 -5.64
C LYS A 253 -11.63 11.28 -5.97
N HIS A 254 -11.27 12.55 -5.87
CA HIS A 254 -12.15 13.66 -6.27
C HIS A 254 -12.59 13.54 -7.74
N TYR A 255 -11.71 13.02 -8.59
CA TYR A 255 -11.93 12.82 -10.03
C TYR A 255 -12.40 11.41 -10.39
N GLY A 256 -12.56 10.52 -9.41
CA GLY A 256 -12.94 9.12 -9.64
C GLY A 256 -11.77 8.23 -10.11
N GLU A 257 -10.54 8.70 -9.91
CA GLU A 257 -9.30 8.01 -10.27
C GLU A 257 -8.79 7.12 -9.14
#